data_AF-A0A5C3E5B1-F1
#
_entry.id   AF-A0A5C3E5B1-F1
#
_cell.length_a   1.000
_cell.length_b   1.000
_cell.length_c   1.000
_cell.angle_alpha   90.00
_cell.angle_beta   90.00
_cell.angle_gamma   90.00
#
_symmetry.space_group_name_H-M   'P 1'
#
loop_
_entity.id
_entity.type
_entity.pdbx_description
1 polymer ?
#
loop_
_entity_poly.entity_id
_entity_poly.type
_entity_poly.pdbx_seq_one_letter_code
_entity_poly.pdbx_strand_id
1 'polypeptide(L)'
;MDVLTQLDSALDLLLSIMSSSIAYTSRKAIHATLPSSTIPLTILGKTEAISPTEMDEAISELVSDLVEKAESIRSIILHLPTTEALGNEDELGQELDRLQREMSEVNKEYRRVVEEVKGLRGEVEQLARALGDKLRDGRGWLVRELEEVSG
;
A
#
# COMPACT_ATOMS: atom_id res chain seq x y z
N MET A 1 2.01 0.99 2.70
CA MET A 1 3.40 1.18 3.13
C MET A 1 3.37 2.34 4.11
N ASP A 2 4.01 2.21 5.27
CA ASP A 2 4.02 3.26 6.29
C ASP A 2 4.68 4.54 5.74
N VAL A 3 4.15 5.71 6.13
CA VAL A 3 4.59 7.03 5.63
C VAL A 3 6.05 7.29 6.01
N LEU A 4 6.46 6.82 7.19
CA LEU A 4 7.87 6.88 7.62
C LEU A 4 8.77 6.00 6.76
N THR A 5 8.35 4.77 6.45
CA THR A 5 9.09 3.88 5.55
C THR A 5 9.19 4.46 4.13
N GLN A 6 8.12 5.13 3.67
CA GLN A 6 8.10 5.81 2.38
C GLN A 6 9.08 6.99 2.34
N LEU A 7 9.15 7.77 3.43
CA LEU A 7 10.11 8.87 3.55
C LEU A 7 11.56 8.37 3.53
N ASP A 8 11.85 7.33 4.30
CA ASP A 8 13.18 6.72 4.38
C ASP A 8 13.66 6.24 3.00
N SER A 9 12.79 5.51 2.29
CA SER A 9 13.06 5.06 0.92
C SER A 9 13.28 6.23 -0.06
N ALA A 10 12.55 7.33 0.11
CA ALA A 10 12.67 8.51 -0.74
C ALA A 10 14.00 9.26 -0.50
N LEU A 11 14.46 9.32 0.76
CA LEU A 11 15.75 9.90 1.12
C LEU A 11 16.91 9.07 0.56
N ASP A 12 16.85 7.75 0.69
CA ASP A 12 17.85 6.84 0.13
C ASP A 12 17.94 6.97 -1.40
N LEU A 13 16.78 7.05 -2.06
CA LEU A 13 16.73 7.25 -3.51
C LEU A 13 17.35 8.60 -3.91
N LEU A 14 17.06 9.69 -3.18
CA LEU A 14 17.65 11.00 -3.44
C LEU A 14 19.17 10.96 -3.33
N LEU A 15 19.71 10.34 -2.28
CA LEU A 15 21.15 10.22 -2.08
C LEU A 15 21.82 9.37 -3.17
N SER A 16 21.16 8.29 -3.60
CA SER A 16 21.63 7.44 -4.70
C SER A 16 21.67 8.19 -6.03
N ILE A 17 20.62 8.97 -6.33
CA ILE A 17 20.56 9.84 -7.50
C ILE A 17 21.72 10.85 -7.44
N MET A 18 21.86 11.60 -6.34
CA MET A 18 22.94 12.59 -6.18
C MET A 18 24.34 12.00 -6.37
N SER A 19 24.60 10.82 -5.80
CA SER A 19 25.89 10.15 -5.97
C SER A 19 26.15 9.77 -7.43
N SER A 20 25.12 9.23 -8.10
CA SER A 20 25.18 8.85 -9.51
C SER A 20 25.35 10.07 -10.42
N SER A 21 24.67 11.18 -10.10
CA SER A 21 24.76 12.47 -10.78
C SER A 21 26.17 13.05 -10.77
N ILE A 22 26.81 13.06 -9.60
CA ILE A 22 28.19 13.53 -9.44
C ILE A 22 29.15 12.61 -10.21
N ALA A 23 28.94 11.29 -10.12
CA ALA A 23 29.78 10.34 -10.83
C ALA A 23 29.62 10.43 -12.36
N TYR A 24 28.42 10.74 -12.85
CA TYR A 24 28.13 10.95 -14.27
C TYR A 24 28.79 12.20 -14.80
N THR A 25 28.53 13.36 -14.16
CA THR A 25 29.14 14.64 -14.55
C THR A 25 30.66 14.61 -14.48
N SER A 26 31.23 14.01 -13.43
CA SER A 26 32.69 13.86 -13.29
C SER A 26 33.32 12.99 -14.38
N ARG A 27 32.66 11.91 -14.81
CA ARG A 27 33.21 11.02 -15.86
C ARG A 27 33.01 11.54 -17.27
N LYS A 28 31.94 12.29 -17.51
CA LYS A 28 31.52 12.75 -18.84
C LYS A 28 31.96 14.17 -19.17
N ALA A 29 32.51 14.90 -18.19
CA ALA A 29 33.01 16.26 -18.38
C ALA A 29 34.13 16.32 -19.43
N ILE A 30 33.99 17.26 -20.37
CA ILE A 30 35.06 17.59 -21.31
C ILE A 30 36.16 18.35 -20.57
N HIS A 31 37.41 17.93 -20.73
CA HIS A 31 38.55 18.71 -20.32
C HIS A 31 38.91 19.71 -21.43
N ALA A 32 38.67 21.00 -21.18
CA ALA A 32 39.03 22.07 -22.11
C ALA A 32 40.40 22.67 -21.79
N THR A 33 41.19 22.95 -22.82
CA THR A 33 42.43 23.74 -22.69
C THR A 33 42.08 25.19 -22.39
N LEU A 34 42.78 25.81 -21.45
CA LEU A 34 42.68 27.25 -21.21
C LEU A 34 43.06 28.02 -22.49
N PRO A 35 42.34 29.09 -22.86
CA PRO A 35 42.57 29.86 -24.10
C PRO A 35 43.99 30.40 -24.30
N SER A 36 44.78 30.50 -23.22
CA SER A 36 46.13 31.08 -23.20
C SER A 36 47.23 30.09 -22.80
N SER A 37 46.93 28.78 -22.70
CA SER A 37 47.90 27.79 -22.23
C SER A 37 48.53 27.00 -23.38
N THR A 38 49.86 26.93 -23.39
CA THR A 38 50.65 26.05 -24.29
C THR A 38 50.81 24.64 -23.71
N ILE A 39 50.26 24.37 -22.53
CA ILE A 39 50.38 23.06 -21.87
C ILE A 39 49.46 22.06 -22.57
N PRO A 40 49.99 21.00 -23.19
CA PRO A 40 49.17 20.00 -23.86
C PRO A 40 48.33 19.23 -22.84
N LEU A 41 47.04 19.11 -23.11
CA LEU A 41 46.10 18.40 -22.25
C LEU A 41 46.34 16.90 -22.37
N THR A 42 46.81 16.27 -21.29
CA THR A 42 47.03 14.82 -21.26
C THR A 42 45.70 14.17 -20.87
N ILE A 43 44.94 13.74 -21.87
CA ILE A 43 43.71 12.99 -21.66
C ILE A 43 44.09 11.53 -21.38
N LEU A 44 43.78 11.03 -20.18
CA LEU A 44 44.08 9.65 -19.79
C LEU A 44 42.99 8.71 -20.36
N GLY A 45 43.28 8.01 -21.46
CA GLY A 45 42.41 6.97 -22.04
C GLY A 45 41.40 7.46 -23.09
N LYS A 46 40.43 6.60 -23.45
CA LYS A 46 39.29 6.96 -24.31
C LYS A 46 38.26 7.72 -23.47
N THR A 47 38.24 9.04 -23.58
CA THR A 47 37.19 9.84 -22.94
C THR A 47 35.86 9.58 -23.62
N GLU A 48 34.88 9.09 -22.87
CA GLU A 48 33.47 9.10 -23.29
C GLU A 48 32.85 10.49 -23.08
N ALA A 49 33.64 11.54 -23.33
CA ALA A 49 33.21 12.92 -23.15
C ALA A 49 32.09 13.22 -24.16
N ILE A 50 30.97 13.71 -23.64
CA ILE A 50 29.82 14.14 -24.43
C ILE A 50 29.99 15.61 -24.80
N SER A 51 29.27 16.09 -25.80
CA SER A 51 29.36 17.50 -26.20
C SER A 51 28.93 18.44 -25.05
N PRO A 52 29.39 19.70 -25.02
CA PRO A 52 28.99 20.66 -23.98
C PRO A 52 27.47 20.87 -23.95
N THR A 53 26.82 20.87 -25.12
CA THR A 53 25.37 21.01 -25.25
C THR A 53 24.62 19.82 -24.66
N GLU A 54 25.06 18.59 -24.95
CA GLU A 54 24.46 17.38 -24.37
C GLU A 54 24.70 17.30 -22.85
N MET A 55 25.84 17.80 -22.37
CA MET A 55 26.13 17.89 -20.93
C MET A 55 25.21 18.90 -20.25
N ASP A 56 25.01 20.08 -20.82
CA ASP A 56 24.13 21.11 -20.27
C ASP A 56 22.67 20.62 -20.22
N GLU A 57 22.21 19.93 -21.26
CA GLU A 57 20.88 19.29 -21.29
C GLU A 57 20.74 18.21 -20.21
N ALA A 58 21.73 17.31 -20.08
CA ALA A 58 21.71 16.26 -19.08
C ALA A 58 21.78 16.80 -17.64
N ILE A 59 22.54 17.88 -17.41
CA ILE A 59 22.58 18.56 -16.11
C ILE A 59 21.22 19.20 -15.81
N SER A 60 20.59 19.84 -16.80
CA SER A 60 19.28 20.47 -16.64
C SER A 60 18.19 19.45 -16.28
N GLU A 61 18.15 18.31 -16.98
CA GLU A 61 17.25 17.19 -16.66
C GLU A 61 17.49 16.68 -15.24
N LEU A 62 18.75 16.44 -14.88
CA LEU A 62 19.13 15.95 -13.56
C LEU A 62 18.77 16.90 -12.42
N VAL A 63 18.93 18.22 -12.63
CA VAL A 63 18.51 19.24 -11.67
C VAL A 63 16.99 19.26 -11.56
N SER A 64 16.27 19.16 -12.66
CA SER A 64 14.81 19.08 -12.66
C SER A 64 14.32 17.87 -11.86
N ASP A 65 14.88 16.69 -12.11
CA ASP A 65 14.56 15.46 -11.37
C ASP A 65 14.85 15.62 -9.88
N LEU A 66 15.98 16.22 -9.52
CA LEU A 66 16.35 16.46 -8.12
C LEU A 66 15.34 17.38 -7.42
N VAL A 67 14.91 18.45 -8.09
CA VAL A 67 13.93 19.40 -7.56
C VAL A 67 12.56 18.74 -7.39
N GLU A 68 12.13 17.94 -8.36
CA GLU A 68 10.86 17.21 -8.26
C GLU A 68 10.87 16.18 -7.11
N LYS A 69 11.99 15.47 -6.92
CA LYS A 69 12.15 14.56 -5.78
C LYS A 69 12.18 15.30 -4.45
N ALA A 70 12.84 16.45 -4.38
CA ALA A 70 12.86 17.28 -3.18
C ALA A 70 11.46 17.77 -2.79
N GLU A 71 10.64 18.20 -3.75
CA GLU A 71 9.25 18.60 -3.49
C GLU A 71 8.36 17.41 -3.11
N SER A 72 8.59 16.24 -3.70
CA SER A 72 7.91 15.00 -3.29
C SER A 72 8.22 14.65 -1.83
N ILE A 73 9.48 14.73 -1.41
CA ILE A 73 9.90 14.51 -0.02
C ILE A 73 9.26 15.55 0.91
N ARG A 74 9.25 16.82 0.51
CA ARG A 74 8.60 17.89 1.28
C ARG A 74 7.11 17.62 1.45
N SER A 75 6.43 17.17 0.40
CA SER A 75 5.03 16.76 0.48
C SER A 75 4.85 15.62 1.49
N ILE A 76 5.68 14.57 1.44
CA ILE A 76 5.61 13.46 2.41
C ILE A 76 5.77 13.98 3.85
N ILE A 77 6.72 14.88 4.09
CA ILE A 77 6.96 15.48 5.42
C ILE A 77 5.72 16.24 5.91
N LEU A 78 5.03 16.99 5.04
CA LEU A 78 3.81 17.72 5.39
C LEU A 78 2.64 16.79 5.76
N HIS A 79 2.64 15.57 5.25
CA HIS A 79 1.63 14.55 5.56
C HIS A 79 2.02 13.64 6.72
N LEU A 80 3.20 13.85 7.34
CA LEU A 80 3.55 13.11 8.54
C LEU A 80 2.59 13.48 9.66
N PRO A 81 2.09 12.49 10.42
CA PRO A 81 1.26 12.78 11.58
C PRO A 81 2.10 13.59 12.59
N THR A 82 1.67 14.82 12.85
CA THR A 82 2.34 15.71 13.80
C THR A 82 1.98 15.33 15.24
N THR A 83 2.77 15.80 16.20
CA THR A 83 2.47 15.68 17.64
C THR A 83 1.12 16.28 18.02
N GLU A 84 0.63 17.24 17.23
CA GLU A 84 -0.72 17.81 17.36
C GLU A 84 -1.82 16.82 16.92
N ALA A 85 -1.52 15.93 15.96
CA ALA A 85 -2.43 14.92 15.46
C ALA A 85 -2.40 13.61 16.28
N LEU A 86 -1.25 13.27 16.87
CA LEU A 86 -1.06 12.05 17.67
C LEU A 86 -1.27 12.28 19.18
N GLY A 87 -1.36 13.53 19.63
CA GLY A 87 -1.43 13.87 21.05
C GLY A 87 -0.13 13.58 21.79
N ASN A 88 -0.15 13.75 23.12
CA ASN A 88 0.94 13.25 23.95
C ASN A 88 0.87 11.71 24.09
N GLU A 89 1.96 11.07 24.52
CA GLU A 89 2.04 9.60 24.63
C GLU A 89 0.96 9.04 25.58
N ASP A 90 0.60 9.78 26.63
CA ASP A 90 -0.43 9.40 27.59
C ASP A 90 -1.85 9.45 26.98
N GLU A 91 -2.14 10.43 26.13
CA GLU A 91 -3.40 10.60 25.39
C GLU A 91 -3.55 9.49 24.35
N LEU A 92 -2.47 9.19 23.62
CA LEU A 92 -2.45 8.08 22.67
C LEU A 92 -2.69 6.74 23.39
N GLY A 93 -2.05 6.54 24.55
CA GLY A 93 -2.28 5.36 25.39
C GLY A 93 -3.74 5.22 25.83
N GLN A 94 -4.34 6.32 26.30
CA GLN A 94 -5.76 6.34 26.68
C GLN A 94 -6.70 6.05 25.50
N GLU A 95 -6.39 6.59 24.32
CA GLU A 95 -7.19 6.37 23.11
C GLU A 95 -7.07 4.93 22.62
N LEU A 96 -5.87 4.34 22.67
CA LEU A 96 -5.66 2.91 22.38
C LEU A 96 -6.42 2.02 23.37
N ASP A 97 -6.40 2.33 24.66
CA ASP A 97 -7.16 1.60 25.68
C ASP A 97 -8.67 1.73 25.48
N ARG A 98 -9.15 2.89 25.02
CA ARG A 98 -10.55 3.12 24.65
C ARG A 98 -10.92 2.26 23.44
N LEU A 99 -10.13 2.31 22.37
CA LEU A 99 -10.36 1.55 21.14
C LEU A 99 -10.32 0.03 21.40
N GLN A 100 -9.40 -0.43 22.26
CA GLN A 100 -9.31 -1.84 22.65
C GLN A 100 -10.56 -2.30 23.41
N ARG A 101 -11.10 -1.48 24.31
CA ARG A 101 -12.35 -1.77 25.02
C ARG A 101 -13.52 -1.85 24.05
N GLU A 102 -13.65 -0.87 23.16
CA GLU A 102 -14.69 -0.84 22.13
C GLU A 102 -14.62 -2.07 21.22
N MET A 103 -13.43 -2.41 20.70
CA MET A 103 -13.22 -3.62 19.91
C MET A 103 -13.60 -4.90 20.67
N SER A 104 -13.30 -4.98 21.97
CA SER A 104 -13.67 -6.13 22.80
C SER A 104 -15.20 -6.23 22.94
N GLU A 105 -15.90 -5.12 23.13
CA GLU A 105 -17.35 -5.09 23.25
C GLU A 105 -18.02 -5.47 21.93
N VAL A 106 -17.61 -4.84 20.83
CA VAL A 106 -18.11 -5.15 19.48
C VAL A 106 -17.86 -6.62 19.12
N ASN A 107 -16.69 -7.17 19.45
CA ASN A 107 -16.41 -8.59 19.22
C ASN A 107 -17.30 -9.53 20.05
N LYS A 108 -17.63 -9.16 21.29
CA LYS A 108 -18.56 -9.95 22.12
C LYS A 108 -19.96 -9.93 21.53
N GLU A 109 -20.42 -8.77 21.10
CA GLU A 109 -21.72 -8.62 20.45
C GLU A 109 -21.77 -9.38 19.12
N TYR A 110 -20.75 -9.24 18.28
CA TYR A 110 -20.62 -10.00 17.04
C TYR A 110 -20.72 -11.51 17.28
N ARG A 111 -19.99 -12.06 18.27
CA ARG A 111 -20.08 -13.48 18.62
C ARG A 111 -21.49 -13.87 19.06
N ARG A 112 -22.17 -13.04 19.84
CA ARG A 112 -23.55 -13.29 20.29
C ARG A 112 -24.49 -13.39 19.08
N VAL A 113 -24.43 -12.40 18.19
CA VAL A 113 -25.27 -12.36 16.97
C VAL A 113 -24.97 -13.56 16.08
N VAL A 114 -23.71 -13.94 15.93
CA VAL A 114 -23.33 -15.14 15.16
C VAL A 114 -23.93 -16.41 15.74
N GLU A 115 -23.92 -16.58 17.07
CA GLU A 115 -24.55 -17.75 17.70
C GLU A 115 -26.08 -17.74 17.56
N GLU A 116 -26.72 -16.58 17.68
CA GLU A 116 -28.16 -16.44 17.46
C GLU A 116 -28.55 -16.80 16.01
N VAL A 117 -27.80 -16.30 15.02
CA VAL A 117 -28.00 -16.62 13.60
C VAL A 117 -27.79 -18.11 13.33
N LYS A 118 -26.80 -18.74 13.97
CA LYS A 118 -26.60 -20.20 13.86
C LYS A 118 -27.80 -20.97 14.44
N GLY A 119 -28.32 -20.54 15.59
CA GLY A 119 -29.51 -21.12 16.21
C GLY A 119 -30.73 -21.04 15.30
N LEU A 120 -31.05 -19.84 14.82
CA LEU A 120 -32.15 -19.59 13.89
C LEU A 120 -32.00 -20.39 12.59
N ARG A 121 -30.79 -20.47 12.03
CA ARG A 121 -30.53 -21.32 10.86
C ARG A 121 -30.85 -22.78 11.15
N GLY A 122 -30.46 -23.29 12.32
CA GLY A 122 -30.78 -24.64 12.76
C GLY A 122 -32.29 -24.89 12.89
N GLU A 123 -33.04 -23.92 13.41
CA GLU A 123 -34.50 -24.00 13.49
C GLU A 123 -35.15 -24.02 12.11
N VAL A 124 -34.71 -23.15 11.19
CA VAL A 124 -35.19 -23.12 9.81
C VAL A 124 -34.91 -24.43 9.08
N GLU A 125 -33.71 -25.01 9.25
CA GLU A 125 -33.37 -26.32 8.68
C GLU A 125 -34.27 -27.44 9.21
N GLN A 126 -34.57 -27.43 10.52
CA GLN A 126 -35.48 -28.41 11.12
C GLN A 126 -36.91 -28.26 10.60
N LEU A 127 -37.42 -27.03 10.50
CA LEU A 127 -38.74 -26.76 9.95
C LEU A 127 -38.84 -27.19 8.49
N ALA A 128 -37.81 -26.92 7.69
CA ALA A 128 -37.74 -27.33 6.29
C ALA A 128 -37.75 -28.87 6.14
N ARG A 129 -37.01 -29.59 6.99
CA ARG A 129 -37.05 -31.06 7.03
C ARG A 129 -38.44 -31.58 7.41
N ALA A 130 -39.02 -31.07 8.49
CA ALA A 130 -40.34 -31.48 8.95
C ALA A 130 -41.45 -31.21 7.89
N LEU A 131 -41.37 -30.09 7.18
CA LEU A 131 -42.27 -29.81 6.06
C LEU A 131 -42.07 -30.78 4.90
N GLY A 132 -40.81 -31.09 4.57
CA GLY A 132 -40.46 -32.08 3.54
C GLY A 132 -40.98 -33.49 3.87
N ASP A 133 -40.85 -33.91 5.12
CA ASP A 133 -41.34 -35.21 5.60
C ASP A 133 -42.88 -35.27 5.55
N LYS A 134 -43.58 -34.23 6.03
CA LYS A 134 -45.05 -34.15 5.93
C LYS A 134 -45.55 -34.18 4.48
N LEU A 135 -44.87 -33.49 3.57
CA LEU A 135 -45.21 -33.51 2.14
C LEU A 135 -45.00 -34.91 1.54
N ARG A 136 -43.94 -35.62 1.94
CA ARG A 136 -43.67 -37.00 1.52
C ARG A 136 -44.75 -37.96 2.04
N ASP A 137 -45.12 -37.85 3.31
CA ASP A 137 -46.14 -38.68 3.94
C ASP A 137 -47.52 -38.44 3.34
N GLY A 138 -47.89 -37.16 3.13
CA GLY A 138 -49.15 -36.79 2.47
C GLY A 138 -49.24 -37.31 1.04
N ARG A 139 -48.14 -37.23 0.27
CA ARG A 139 -48.07 -37.84 -1.07
C ARG A 139 -48.17 -39.36 -1.00
N GLY A 140 -47.50 -40.00 -0.04
CA GLY A 140 -47.54 -41.45 0.13
C GLY A 140 -48.90 -41.98 0.59
N TRP A 141 -49.68 -41.16 1.31
CA TRP A 141 -51.08 -41.45 1.63
C TRP A 141 -51.97 -41.31 0.39
N LEU A 142 -51.86 -40.21 -0.36
CA LEU A 142 -52.64 -40.00 -1.59
C LEU A 142 -52.40 -41.11 -2.63
N VAL A 143 -51.17 -41.59 -2.79
CA VAL A 143 -50.86 -42.69 -3.71
C VAL A 143 -51.54 -43.99 -3.28
N ARG A 144 -51.51 -44.33 -1.98
CA ARG A 144 -52.19 -45.53 -1.46
C ARG A 144 -53.71 -45.47 -1.63
N GLU A 145 -54.32 -44.31 -1.36
CA GLU A 145 -55.76 -44.11 -1.55
C GLU A 145 -56.17 -44.27 -3.03
N LEU A 146 -55.35 -43.78 -3.96
CA LEU A 146 -55.61 -43.92 -5.40
C LEU A 146 -55.45 -45.36 -5.89
N GLU A 147 -54.53 -46.13 -5.29
CA GLU A 147 -54.34 -47.55 -5.57
C GLU A 147 -55.51 -48.40 -5.04
N GLU A 148 -56.08 -48.07 -3.87
CA GLU A 148 -57.25 -48.77 -3.30
C GLU A 148 -58.56 -48.48 -4.05
N VAL A 149 -58.72 -47.30 -4.65
CA VAL A 149 -59.91 -46.94 -5.44
C VAL A 149 -59.86 -47.52 -6.87
N SER A 150 -58.69 -47.92 -7.35
CA SER A 150 -58.48 -48.43 -8.72
C SER A 150 -58.39 -49.97 -8.81
N GLY A 151 -58.46 -50.69 -7.69
CA GLY A 151 -58.47 -52.17 -7.61
C GLY A 151 -59.85 -52.73 -7.32
#